data_AF-A0A3D9H865-F1
#
_entry.id   AF-A0A3D9H865-F1
#
_cell.length_a   1.000
_cell.length_b   1.000
_cell.length_c   1.000
_cell.angle_alpha   90.00
_cell.angle_beta   90.00
_cell.angle_gamma   90.00
#
_symmetry.space_group_name_H-M   'P 1'
#
loop_
_entity.id
_entity.type
_entity.pdbx_description
1 polymer ?
#
loop_
_entity_poly.entity_id
_entity_poly.type
_entity_poly.pdbx_seq_one_letter_code
_entity_poly.pdbx_strand_id
1 'polypeptide(L)'
;MYTTELEYILAANKKAMELYKVSLETLMFSGRYDFMVFRFSEWDEVLTDLEEWDDYVSIDETTYHALYGNLCIKFRELIKYL
;
A
#
# COMPACT_ATOMS: atom_id res chain seq x y z
N MET A 1 -3.51 -13.87 -27.02
CA MET A 1 -2.86 -13.94 -25.69
C MET A 1 -3.68 -13.03 -24.80
N TYR A 2 -4.41 -13.58 -23.84
CA TYR A 2 -5.06 -12.76 -22.82
C TYR A 2 -3.96 -12.32 -21.86
N THR A 3 -3.47 -11.09 -22.01
CA THR A 3 -2.70 -10.46 -20.94
C THR A 3 -3.67 -10.17 -19.82
N THR A 4 -3.57 -10.93 -18.73
CA THR A 4 -4.16 -10.52 -17.45
C THR A 4 -3.53 -9.18 -17.09
N GLU A 5 -4.33 -8.11 -17.13
CA GLU A 5 -3.87 -6.78 -16.71
C GLU A 5 -3.62 -6.83 -15.20
N LEU A 6 -2.45 -6.36 -14.78
CA LEU A 6 -2.11 -6.30 -13.37
C LEU A 6 -2.82 -5.12 -12.73
N GLU A 7 -3.45 -5.37 -11.59
CA GLU A 7 -4.06 -4.34 -10.75
C GLU A 7 -3.16 -4.04 -9.57
N TYR A 8 -3.21 -2.78 -9.14
CA TYR A 8 -2.44 -2.27 -8.01
C TYR A 8 -3.39 -1.50 -7.10
N ILE A 9 -3.34 -1.79 -5.80
CA ILE A 9 -4.15 -1.09 -4.80
C ILE A 9 -3.31 -0.70 -3.59
N LEU A 10 -3.74 0.37 -2.93
CA LEU A 10 -3.36 0.74 -1.57
C LEU A 10 -4.51 0.37 -0.65
N ALA A 11 -4.26 -0.49 0.34
CA ALA A 11 -5.17 -0.72 1.46
C ALA A 11 -4.60 -0.04 2.71
N ALA A 12 -5.44 0.64 3.48
CA ALA A 12 -4.97 1.42 4.62
C ALA A 12 -6.05 1.59 5.69
N ASN A 13 -5.60 1.72 6.94
CA ASN A 13 -6.49 2.15 8.01
C ASN A 13 -6.77 3.64 7.88
N LYS A 14 -7.87 4.08 8.50
CA LYS A 14 -8.44 5.42 8.31
C LYS A 14 -7.42 6.57 8.30
N LYS A 15 -6.48 6.58 9.27
CA LYS A 15 -5.49 7.66 9.40
C LYS A 15 -4.44 7.66 8.29
N ALA A 16 -3.95 6.50 7.87
CA ALA A 16 -3.03 6.42 6.74
C ALA A 16 -3.72 6.78 5.42
N MET A 17 -4.98 6.36 5.25
CA MET A 17 -5.78 6.73 4.08
C MET A 17 -6.04 8.24 4.02
N GLU A 18 -6.33 8.89 5.16
CA GLU A 18 -6.46 10.35 5.24
C GLU A 18 -5.18 11.07 4.80
N LEU A 19 -4.00 10.58 5.18
CA LEU A 19 -2.72 11.15 4.74
C LEU A 19 -2.49 10.98 3.24
N TYR A 20 -2.80 9.80 2.68
CA TYR A 20 -2.69 9.56 1.24
C TYR A 20 -3.61 10.48 0.43
N LYS A 21 -4.84 10.72 0.92
CA LYS A 21 -5.79 11.66 0.33
C LYS A 21 -5.29 13.11 0.33
N VAL A 22 -4.34 13.47 1.20
CA VAL A 22 -3.63 14.75 1.13
C VAL A 22 -2.56 14.69 0.03
N SER A 23 -1.62 13.74 0.12
CA SER A 23 -0.70 13.41 -0.97
C SER A 23 0.07 12.11 -0.70
N LEU A 24 0.67 11.55 -1.75
CA LEU A 24 1.59 10.41 -1.65
C LEU A 24 2.75 10.70 -0.68
N GLU A 25 3.38 11.86 -0.81
CA GLU A 25 4.49 12.31 0.03
C GLU A 25 4.07 12.45 1.49
N THR A 26 2.85 12.94 1.73
CA THR A 26 2.30 13.14 3.07
C THR A 26 2.21 11.81 3.83
N LEU A 27 1.76 10.74 3.17
CA LEU A 27 1.80 9.39 3.74
C LEU A 27 3.25 8.91 3.91
N MET A 28 4.07 9.00 2.87
CA MET A 28 5.44 8.45 2.86
C MET A 28 6.35 9.05 3.94
N PHE A 29 6.26 10.36 4.20
CA PHE A 29 7.07 11.05 5.22
C PHE A 29 6.47 10.98 6.63
N SER A 30 5.25 10.49 6.78
CA SER A 30 4.63 10.31 8.09
C SER A 30 5.27 9.15 8.88
N GLY A 31 5.06 9.09 10.20
CA GLY A 31 5.45 7.94 11.03
C GLY A 31 4.51 6.73 10.94
N ARG A 32 3.66 6.66 9.91
CA ARG A 32 2.61 5.64 9.76
C ARG A 32 3.11 4.41 9.02
N TYR A 33 2.58 3.27 9.43
CA TYR A 33 2.85 1.93 8.91
C TYR A 33 1.54 1.16 8.63
N ASP A 34 0.40 1.78 8.96
CA ASP A 34 -0.95 1.25 8.87
C ASP A 34 -1.50 1.34 7.44
N PHE A 35 -0.69 0.88 6.48
CA PHE A 35 -1.06 0.68 5.09
C PHE A 35 -0.26 -0.47 4.47
N MET A 36 -0.80 -1.06 3.41
CA MET A 36 -0.16 -2.05 2.56
C MET A 36 -0.49 -1.77 1.10
N VAL A 37 0.38 -2.19 0.19
CA VAL A 37 0.10 -2.15 -1.24
C VAL A 37 0.12 -3.56 -1.81
N PHE A 38 -0.81 -3.82 -2.71
CA PHE A 38 -0.98 -5.13 -3.34
C PHE A 38 -0.84 -5.00 -4.86
N ARG A 39 -0.34 -6.08 -5.46
CA ARG A 39 -0.24 -6.29 -6.90
C ARG A 39 -0.78 -7.67 -7.19
N PHE A 40 -1.84 -7.76 -7.98
CA PHE A 40 -2.53 -9.01 -8.26
C PHE A 40 -3.08 -9.02 -9.69
N SER A 41 -3.42 -10.20 -10.19
CA SER A 41 -4.10 -10.37 -11.50
C SER A 41 -5.56 -10.79 -11.36
N GLU A 42 -5.95 -11.31 -10.20
CA GLU A 42 -7.32 -11.74 -9.90
C GLU A 42 -7.70 -11.26 -8.50
N TRP A 43 -8.90 -10.68 -8.34
CA TRP A 43 -9.35 -10.13 -7.06
C TRP A 43 -9.40 -11.19 -5.94
N ASP A 44 -9.72 -12.43 -6.28
CA ASP A 44 -9.77 -13.55 -5.34
C ASP A 44 -8.43 -13.79 -4.63
N GLU A 45 -7.30 -13.38 -5.22
CA GLU A 45 -5.96 -13.48 -4.61
C GLU A 45 -5.77 -12.55 -3.41
N VAL A 46 -6.53 -11.45 -3.33
CA VAL A 46 -6.29 -10.37 -2.36
C VAL A 46 -7.48 -10.12 -1.41
N LEU A 47 -8.67 -10.67 -1.70
CA LEU A 47 -9.88 -10.42 -0.92
C LEU A 47 -9.71 -10.72 0.57
N THR A 48 -9.07 -11.85 0.93
CA THR A 48 -8.89 -12.22 2.35
C THR A 48 -7.97 -11.23 3.06
N ASP A 49 -6.89 -10.81 2.41
CA ASP A 49 -5.93 -9.85 2.99
C ASP A 49 -6.57 -8.46 3.13
N LEU A 50 -7.50 -8.09 2.24
CA LEU A 50 -8.23 -6.82 2.30
C LEU A 50 -9.19 -6.72 3.48
N GLU A 51 -9.69 -7.84 4.01
CA GLU A 51 -10.56 -7.84 5.20
C GLU A 51 -9.86 -7.29 6.46
N GLU A 52 -8.51 -7.27 6.47
CA GLU A 52 -7.72 -6.71 7.58
C GLU A 52 -7.60 -5.17 7.56
N TRP A 53 -8.09 -4.51 6.49
CA TRP A 53 -7.92 -3.07 6.27
C TRP A 53 -9.27 -2.32 6.25
N ASP A 54 -9.28 -1.09 6.77
CA ASP A 54 -10.51 -0.28 6.81
C ASP A 54 -11.01 0.15 5.41
N ASP A 55 -10.08 0.46 4.48
CA ASP A 55 -10.38 1.05 3.17
C ASP A 55 -9.30 0.66 2.14
N TYR A 56 -9.65 0.65 0.86
CA TYR A 56 -8.70 0.45 -0.24
C TYR A 56 -9.01 1.33 -1.45
N VAL A 57 -7.97 1.65 -2.23
CA VAL A 57 -8.05 2.49 -3.43
C VAL A 57 -7.12 1.98 -4.53
N SER A 58 -7.58 1.98 -5.77
CA SER A 58 -6.75 1.67 -6.94
C SER A 58 -5.67 2.73 -7.14
N ILE A 59 -4.45 2.27 -7.43
CA ILE A 59 -3.28 3.11 -7.68
C ILE A 59 -2.58 2.66 -8.98
N ASP A 60 -1.64 3.46 -9.46
CA ASP A 60 -0.76 3.03 -10.57
C ASP A 60 0.48 2.27 -10.05
N GLU A 61 1.17 1.59 -10.97
CA GLU A 61 2.39 0.84 -10.68
C GLU A 61 3.51 1.72 -10.10
N THR A 62 3.57 2.99 -10.51
CA THR A 62 4.58 3.93 -10.00
C THR A 62 4.36 4.22 -8.52
N THR A 63 3.12 4.49 -8.14
CA THR A 63 2.66 4.72 -6.77
C THR A 63 2.85 3.46 -5.93
N TYR A 64 2.54 2.29 -6.47
CA TYR A 64 2.81 1.00 -5.82
C TYR A 64 4.28 0.87 -5.43
N HIS A 65 5.20 1.07 -6.38
CA HIS A 65 6.64 0.94 -6.12
C HIS A 65 7.14 1.98 -5.11
N ALA A 66 6.63 3.21 -5.17
CA ALA A 66 6.97 4.27 -4.22
C ALA A 66 6.56 3.90 -2.78
N LEU A 67 5.31 3.47 -2.59
CA LEU A 67 4.75 3.10 -1.29
C LEU A 67 5.38 1.81 -0.73
N TYR A 68 5.55 0.78 -1.57
CA TYR A 68 6.21 -0.46 -1.18
C TYR A 68 7.65 -0.20 -0.73
N GLY A 69 8.42 0.55 -1.53
CA GLY A 69 9.79 0.93 -1.19
C GLY A 69 9.86 1.76 0.10
N ASN A 70 8.90 2.65 0.31
CA ASN A 70 8.78 3.43 1.54
C ASN A 70 8.55 2.55 2.77
N LEU A 71 7.63 1.58 2.73
CA LEU A 71 7.43 0.61 3.81
C LEU A 71 8.72 -0.17 4.11
N CYS A 72 9.41 -0.66 3.06
CA CYS A 72 10.69 -1.36 3.24
C CYS A 72 11.75 -0.49 3.95
N ILE A 73 11.85 0.80 3.62
CA ILE A 73 12.76 1.73 4.29
C ILE A 73 12.36 1.91 5.75
N LYS A 74 11.08 2.16 6.04
CA LYS A 74 10.59 2.33 7.41
C LYS A 74 10.84 1.09 8.28
N PHE A 75 10.53 -0.11 7.76
CA PHE A 75 10.79 -1.35 8.49
C PHE A 75 12.29 -1.60 8.71
N ARG A 76 13.14 -1.28 7.71
CA ARG A 76 14.60 -1.36 7.87
C ARG A 76 15.09 -0.43 8.98
N GLU A 77 14.51 0.76 9.11
CA GLU A 77 14.84 1.68 10.20
C GLU A 77 14.37 1.14 11.54
N LEU A 78 13.19 0.53 11.63
CA LEU A 78 12.66 -0.06 12.85
C LEU A 78 13.52 -1.25 13.35
N ILE A 79 13.93 -2.14 12.45
CA ILE A 79 14.73 -3.33 12.79
C ILE A 79 16.08 -2.95 13.40
N LYS A 80 16.65 -1.78 13.09
CA LYS A 80 17.90 -1.33 13.73
C LYS A 80 17.79 -1.14 15.25
N TYR A 81 16.57 -1.03 15.77
CA TYR A 81 16.28 -0.80 17.18
C TYR A 81 15.69 -2.04 17.88
N LEU A 82 15.62 -3.19 17.19
CA LEU A 82 15.20 -4.49 17.73
C LEU A 82 16.42 -5.38 17.98
#